data_AF-A0A1L5P8M6-F1
#
_entry.id   AF-A0A1L5P8M6-F1
#
_cell.length_a   1.000
_cell.length_b   1.000
_cell.length_c   1.000
_cell.angle_alpha   90.00
_cell.angle_beta   90.00
_cell.angle_gamma   90.00
#
_symmetry.space_group_name_H-M   'P 1'
#
loop_
_entity.id
_entity.type
_entity.pdbx_description
1 polymer ?
#
loop_
_entity_poly.entity_id
_entity_poly.type
_entity_poly.pdbx_seq_one_letter_code
_entity_poly.pdbx_strand_id
1 'polypeptide(L)'
;MTDLSMTKAEQSEYDRLIFAAREASPAVTIGAHPCDETSLPGTLVAAQNRLIIPVLAGTVAKIRATFLAHADAAGIVLGVRVPIVLTSRSHCVRSRLVSRAVATLCAASRRRVTELAA
;
A
#
# COMPACT_ATOMS: atom_id res chain seq x y z
N MET A 1 -4.19 -21.33 39.20
CA MET A 1 -5.19 -20.39 38.64
C MET A 1 -4.59 -19.01 38.80
N THR A 2 -3.64 -18.67 37.92
CA THR A 2 -2.81 -17.48 38.07
C THR A 2 -3.57 -16.29 37.52
N ASP A 3 -3.86 -15.34 38.40
CA ASP A 3 -4.45 -14.05 38.09
C ASP A 3 -3.53 -13.29 37.13
N LEU A 4 -3.95 -13.18 35.87
CA LEU A 4 -3.36 -12.30 34.87
C LEU A 4 -4.10 -10.96 34.89
N SER A 5 -4.09 -10.31 36.06
CA SER A 5 -4.47 -8.91 36.18
C SER A 5 -3.33 -8.06 35.58
N MET A 6 -3.38 -7.87 34.26
CA MET A 6 -2.46 -6.94 33.58
C MET A 6 -2.61 -5.54 34.18
N THR A 7 -1.51 -5.00 34.68
CA THR A 7 -1.48 -3.69 35.31
C THR A 7 -1.78 -2.59 34.28
N LYS A 8 -2.50 -1.55 34.72
CA LYS A 8 -2.95 -0.37 33.96
C LYS A 8 -1.83 0.41 33.18
N ALA A 9 -0.57 -0.01 33.32
CA ALA A 9 0.62 0.59 32.71
C ALA A 9 0.93 0.09 31.29
N GLU A 10 0.27 -0.97 30.78
CA GLU A 10 0.56 -1.55 29.46
C GLU A 10 -0.46 -1.21 28.35
N GLN A 11 -1.49 -0.40 28.64
CA GLN A 11 -2.39 0.08 27.59
C GLN A 11 -1.73 1.20 26.78
N SER A 12 -1.48 0.93 25.51
CA SER A 12 -0.96 1.91 24.55
C SER A 12 -1.93 3.09 24.42
N GLU A 13 -1.40 4.29 24.17
CA GLU A 13 -2.22 5.47 23.81
C GLU A 13 -3.18 5.14 22.65
N TYR A 14 -2.72 4.32 21.71
CA TYR A 14 -3.53 3.84 20.58
C TYR A 14 -4.70 2.97 21.01
N ASP A 15 -4.53 2.10 22.02
CA ASP A 15 -5.63 1.23 22.49
C ASP A 15 -6.75 2.06 23.11
N ARG A 16 -6.38 3.12 23.85
CA ARG A 16 -7.35 4.07 24.41
C ARG A 16 -8.11 4.80 23.30
N LEU A 17 -7.41 5.25 22.26
CA LEU A 17 -8.03 5.91 21.11
C LEU A 17 -8.94 4.95 20.31
N ILE A 18 -8.51 3.71 20.09
CA ILE A 18 -9.31 2.69 19.38
C ILE A 18 -10.57 2.36 20.18
N PHE A 19 -10.46 2.20 21.51
CA PHE A 19 -11.62 1.97 22.36
C PHE A 19 -12.60 3.14 22.31
N ALA A 20 -12.11 4.37 22.48
CA ALA A 20 -12.94 5.56 22.40
C ALA A 20 -13.61 5.72 21.02
N ALA A 21 -12.90 5.40 19.93
CA ALA A 21 -13.43 5.47 18.58
C ALA A 21 -14.51 4.42 18.30
N ARG A 22 -14.45 3.23 18.94
CA ARG A 22 -15.49 2.19 18.82
C ARG A 22 -16.80 2.57 19.51
N GLU A 23 -16.75 3.40 20.55
CA GLU A 23 -17.93 3.93 21.24
C GLU A 23 -18.61 5.05 20.43
N ALA A 24 -17.91 5.65 19.47
CA ALA A 24 -18.46 6.64 18.56
C ALA A 24 -19.14 5.98 17.34
N SER A 25 -19.98 6.75 16.64
CA SER A 25 -20.52 6.31 15.35
C SER A 25 -19.40 6.28 14.28
N PRO A 26 -19.27 5.20 13.49
CA PRO A 26 -18.23 5.09 12.48
C PRO A 26 -18.36 6.16 11.40
N ALA A 27 -17.28 6.90 11.13
CA ALA A 27 -17.29 7.96 10.11
C ALA A 27 -17.08 7.40 8.70
N VAL A 28 -17.79 7.94 7.72
CA VAL A 28 -17.52 7.68 6.29
C VAL A 28 -16.12 8.21 5.96
N THR A 29 -15.23 7.32 5.53
CA THR A 29 -13.81 7.64 5.31
C THR A 29 -13.38 7.21 3.92
N ILE A 30 -12.79 8.13 3.16
CA ILE A 30 -12.23 7.81 1.85
C ILE A 30 -10.79 7.32 2.02
N GLY A 31 -10.56 6.05 1.67
CA GLY A 31 -9.21 5.54 1.43
C GLY A 31 -8.75 6.02 0.06
N ALA A 32 -7.86 7.02 0.02
CA ALA A 32 -7.34 7.56 -1.23
C ALA A 32 -6.18 6.70 -1.77
N HIS A 33 -6.37 6.11 -2.95
CA HIS A 33 -5.44 5.21 -3.63
C HIS A 33 -4.88 4.04 -2.77
N PRO A 34 -5.73 3.24 -2.10
CA PRO A 34 -5.29 2.16 -1.23
C PRO A 34 -5.01 0.92 -2.08
N CYS A 35 -3.85 0.88 -2.75
CA CYS A 35 -3.45 -0.24 -3.60
C CYS A 35 -2.02 -0.69 -3.31
N ASP A 36 -1.64 -0.67 -2.05
CA ASP A 36 -0.37 -1.18 -1.54
C ASP A 36 -0.59 -2.07 -0.32
N GLU A 37 0.47 -2.77 0.09
CA GLU A 37 0.51 -3.77 1.14
C GLU A 37 0.18 -3.25 2.54
N THR A 38 0.19 -1.93 2.75
CA THR A 38 -0.09 -1.32 4.06
C THR A 38 -1.42 -0.55 4.05
N SER A 39 -1.65 0.27 3.03
CA SER A 39 -2.80 1.18 2.98
C SER A 39 -4.12 0.45 2.79
N LEU A 40 -4.14 -0.59 1.94
CA LEU A 40 -5.36 -1.36 1.70
C LEU A 40 -5.73 -2.22 2.91
N PRO A 41 -4.84 -3.06 3.47
CA PRO A 41 -5.16 -3.79 4.69
C PRO A 41 -5.51 -2.88 5.86
N GLY A 42 -4.79 -1.76 6.06
CA GLY A 42 -5.09 -0.81 7.13
C GLY A 42 -6.52 -0.24 7.03
N THR A 43 -6.96 0.13 5.83
CA THR A 43 -8.33 0.61 5.58
C THR A 43 -9.37 -0.48 5.89
N LEU A 44 -9.10 -1.73 5.47
CA LEU A 44 -10.02 -2.85 5.68
C LEU A 44 -10.10 -3.26 7.16
N VAL A 45 -8.97 -3.28 7.87
CA VAL A 45 -8.91 -3.58 9.30
C VAL A 45 -9.67 -2.51 10.09
N ALA A 46 -9.51 -1.23 9.76
CA ALA A 46 -10.26 -0.16 10.40
C ALA A 46 -11.78 -0.34 10.22
N ALA A 47 -12.22 -0.74 9.02
CA ALA A 47 -13.62 -1.03 8.74
C ALA A 47 -14.14 -2.26 9.52
N GLN A 48 -13.37 -3.36 9.56
CA GLN A 48 -13.70 -4.55 10.35
C GLN A 48 -13.86 -4.24 11.84
N ASN A 49 -13.06 -3.30 12.35
CA ASN A 49 -13.12 -2.83 13.73
C ASN A 49 -14.22 -1.79 13.99
N ARG A 50 -15.09 -1.52 13.00
CA ARG A 50 -16.15 -0.50 13.06
C ARG A 50 -15.63 0.91 13.36
N LEU A 51 -14.38 1.20 13.00
CA LEU A 51 -13.82 2.54 13.18
C LEU A 51 -14.27 3.48 12.06
N ILE A 52 -14.47 2.94 10.86
CA ILE A 52 -14.82 3.69 9.65
C ILE A 52 -15.83 2.94 8.78
N ILE A 53 -16.53 3.69 7.93
CA ILE A 53 -17.23 3.16 6.74
C ILE A 53 -16.37 3.51 5.52
N PRO A 54 -15.60 2.56 4.97
CA PRO A 54 -14.61 2.88 3.96
C PRO A 54 -15.24 3.08 2.57
N VAL A 55 -14.76 4.11 1.87
CA VAL A 55 -14.96 4.30 0.42
C VAL A 55 -13.58 4.24 -0.23
N LEU A 56 -13.37 3.27 -1.13
CA LEU A 56 -12.07 3.07 -1.77
C LEU A 56 -12.02 3.86 -3.09
N ALA A 57 -11.14 4.87 -3.15
CA ALA A 57 -10.94 5.67 -4.34
C ALA A 57 -9.63 5.27 -5.03
N GLY A 58 -9.70 4.64 -6.20
CA GLY A 58 -8.50 4.26 -6.95
C GLY A 58 -8.77 3.32 -8.13
N THR A 59 -7.70 2.80 -8.72
CA THR A 59 -7.82 1.86 -9.84
C THR A 59 -8.35 0.52 -9.34
N VAL A 60 -9.57 0.16 -9.72
CA VAL A 60 -10.22 -1.11 -9.30
C VAL A 60 -9.34 -2.33 -9.57
N ALA A 61 -8.69 -2.38 -10.73
CA ALA A 61 -7.79 -3.46 -11.09
C ALA A 61 -6.59 -3.59 -10.12
N LYS A 62 -5.96 -2.47 -9.73
CA LYS A 62 -4.85 -2.49 -8.77
C LYS A 62 -5.33 -2.90 -7.39
N ILE A 63 -6.43 -2.31 -6.90
CA ILE A 63 -7.01 -2.65 -5.58
C ILE A 63 -7.31 -4.16 -5.51
N ARG A 64 -7.96 -4.71 -6.55
CA ARG A 64 -8.26 -6.15 -6.63
C ARG A 64 -6.99 -7.00 -6.70
N ALA A 65 -6.00 -6.62 -7.52
CA ALA A 65 -4.76 -7.36 -7.63
C ALA A 65 -3.96 -7.36 -6.33
N THR A 66 -3.89 -6.22 -5.64
CA THR A 66 -3.26 -6.12 -4.31
C THR A 66 -3.99 -7.01 -3.30
N PHE A 67 -5.33 -6.98 -3.26
CA PHE A 67 -6.11 -7.77 -2.31
C PHE A 67 -6.07 -9.27 -2.59
N LEU A 68 -6.26 -9.68 -3.84
CA LEU A 68 -6.39 -11.09 -4.20
C LEU A 68 -5.05 -11.79 -4.41
N ALA A 69 -4.06 -11.07 -4.94
CA ALA A 69 -2.79 -11.66 -5.38
C ALA A 69 -1.57 -11.09 -4.65
N HIS A 70 -1.75 -10.19 -3.66
CA HIS A 70 -0.65 -9.50 -2.98
C HIS A 70 0.31 -8.83 -3.99
N ALA A 71 -0.26 -8.34 -5.10
CA ALA A 71 0.52 -7.86 -6.22
C ALA A 71 1.20 -6.52 -5.91
N ASP A 72 2.48 -6.43 -6.25
CA ASP A 72 3.24 -5.19 -6.29
C ASP A 72 3.00 -4.45 -7.62
N ALA A 73 2.95 -3.11 -7.56
CA ALA A 73 2.79 -2.29 -8.74
C ALA A 73 4.08 -1.55 -9.10
N ALA A 74 4.40 -1.53 -10.40
CA ALA A 74 5.48 -0.73 -10.98
C ALA A 74 4.90 0.38 -11.88
N GLY A 75 5.48 1.57 -11.82
CA GLY A 75 5.18 2.68 -12.72
C GLY A 75 6.41 3.11 -13.49
N ILE A 76 6.46 2.82 -14.80
CA ILE A 76 7.53 3.29 -15.68
C ILE A 76 6.95 3.78 -17.01
N VAL A 77 7.57 4.81 -17.58
CA VAL A 77 7.30 5.28 -18.95
C VAL A 77 8.34 4.69 -19.89
N LEU A 78 7.85 4.10 -20.99
CA LEU A 78 8.64 3.59 -22.11
C LEU A 78 8.38 4.44 -23.37
N GLY A 79 9.14 4.21 -24.43
CA GLY A 79 9.02 4.93 -25.71
C GLY A 79 10.01 6.07 -25.89
N VAL A 80 10.65 6.50 -24.80
CA VAL A 80 11.82 7.41 -24.81
C VAL A 80 13.13 6.62 -24.76
N ARG A 81 14.27 7.28 -24.97
CA ARG A 81 15.60 6.63 -25.00
C ARG A 81 15.94 5.89 -23.70
N VAL A 82 15.59 6.47 -22.55
CA VAL A 82 15.84 5.90 -21.22
C VAL A 82 14.52 5.69 -20.48
N PRO A 83 14.30 4.56 -19.78
CA PRO A 83 13.09 4.38 -18.98
C PRO A 83 12.97 5.46 -17.90
N ILE A 84 11.77 6.04 -17.74
CA ILE A 84 11.49 7.05 -16.70
C ILE A 84 10.66 6.38 -15.60
N VAL A 85 11.12 6.44 -14.36
CA VAL A 85 10.38 5.90 -13.20
C VAL A 85 9.31 6.90 -12.78
N LEU A 86 8.04 6.47 -12.76
CA LEU A 86 6.93 7.27 -12.23
C LEU A 86 6.81 7.02 -10.74
N THR A 87 7.00 8.08 -9.95
CA THR A 87 6.75 8.06 -8.51
C THR A 87 5.59 8.99 -8.17
N SER A 88 4.80 8.60 -7.17
CA SER A 88 3.72 9.39 -6.59
C SER A 88 3.98 9.45 -5.09
N ARG A 89 3.54 10.55 -4.45
CA ARG A 89 3.53 10.67 -2.99
C ARG A 89 2.72 9.56 -2.30
N SER A 90 1.78 8.97 -3.02
CA SER A 90 0.93 7.87 -2.54
C SER A 90 1.53 6.48 -2.76
N HIS A 91 2.68 6.34 -3.41
CA HIS A 91 3.31 5.02 -3.56
C HIS A 91 4.02 4.59 -2.27
N CYS A 92 3.89 3.32 -1.91
CA CYS A 92 4.68 2.72 -0.83
C CYS A 92 6.16 2.60 -1.22
N VAL A 93 7.01 2.31 -0.24
CA VAL A 93 8.45 2.06 -0.46
C VAL A 93 8.66 0.92 -1.46
N ARG A 94 7.89 -0.16 -1.31
CA ARG A 94 7.97 -1.35 -2.14
C ARG A 94 7.65 -1.06 -3.61
N SER A 95 6.56 -0.35 -3.89
CA SER A 95 6.19 0.06 -5.26
C SER A 95 7.26 0.95 -5.92
N ARG A 96 7.91 1.84 -5.15
CA ARG A 96 9.04 2.63 -5.67
C ARG A 96 10.26 1.76 -6.01
N LEU A 97 10.58 0.77 -5.16
CA LEU A 97 11.68 -0.16 -5.40
C LEU A 97 11.43 -1.03 -6.64
N VAL A 98 10.23 -1.61 -6.76
CA VAL A 98 9.86 -2.44 -7.92
C VAL A 98 9.92 -1.60 -9.20
N SER A 99 9.43 -0.36 -9.18
CA SER A 99 9.51 0.54 -10.33
C SER A 99 10.96 0.80 -10.78
N ARG A 100 11.88 1.03 -9.83
CA ARG A 100 13.32 1.21 -10.13
C ARG A 100 13.98 -0.08 -10.64
N ALA A 101 13.63 -1.23 -10.06
CA ALA A 101 14.14 -2.52 -10.48
C ALA A 101 13.74 -2.81 -11.93
N VAL A 102 12.45 -2.66 -12.27
CA VAL A 102 11.95 -2.84 -13.63
C VAL A 102 12.61 -1.85 -14.59
N ALA A 103 12.74 -0.56 -14.22
CA ALA A 103 13.44 0.42 -15.07
C ALA A 103 14.90 0.02 -15.34
N THR A 104 15.60 -0.50 -14.34
CA THR A 104 16.99 -0.97 -14.47
C THR A 104 17.07 -2.17 -15.43
N LEU A 105 16.16 -3.13 -15.29
CA LEU A 105 16.07 -4.30 -16.18
C LEU A 105 15.75 -3.88 -17.62
N CYS A 106 14.79 -2.96 -17.81
CA CYS A 106 14.47 -2.41 -19.14
C CYS A 106 15.68 -1.70 -19.76
N ALA A 107 16.42 -0.90 -19.00
CA ALA A 107 17.61 -0.21 -19.48
C ALA A 107 18.74 -1.18 -19.85
N ALA A 108 18.93 -2.25 -19.06
CA ALA A 108 19.91 -3.29 -19.34
C ALA A 108 19.55 -4.11 -20.59
N SER A 109 18.27 -4.49 -20.73
CA SER A 109 17.78 -5.23 -21.89
C SER A 109 17.95 -4.43 -23.18
N ARG A 110 17.64 -3.13 -23.18
CA ARG A 110 17.84 -2.26 -24.36
C ARG A 110 19.29 -2.19 -24.80
N ARG A 111 20.24 -2.08 -23.85
CA ARG A 111 21.68 -2.07 -24.17
C ARG A 111 22.11 -3.34 -24.91
N ARG A 112 21.71 -4.52 -24.40
CA ARG A 112 22.01 -5.80 -25.07
C ARG A 112 21.43 -5.87 -26.48
N VAL A 113 20.19 -5.43 -26.67
CA VAL A 113 19.57 -5.44 -28.00
C VAL A 113 20.30 -4.50 -28.96
N THR A 114 20.70 -3.31 -28.51
CA THR A 114 21.49 -2.39 -29.33
C THR A 114 22.89 -2.94 -29.65
N GLU A 115 23.56 -3.58 -28.68
CA GLU A 115 24.87 -4.22 -28.87
C GLU A 115 24.82 -5.40 -29.85
N LEU A 116 23.74 -6.20 -29.82
CA LEU A 116 23.55 -7.32 -30.76
C LEU A 116 23.14 -6.88 -32.17
N ALA A 117 22.62 -5.66 -32.31
CA ALA A 117 22.20 -5.08 -33.57
C ALA A 117 23.29 -4.21 -34.24
N ALA A 118 24.44 -4.04 -33.59
CA ALA A 118 25.61 -3.31 -34.07
C ALA A 118 26.66 -4.28 -34.61
#